data_AF-A0A6B3N273-F1
#
_entry.id   AF-A0A6B3N273-F1
#
_cell.length_a   1.000
_cell.length_b   1.000
_cell.length_c   1.000
_cell.angle_alpha   90.00
_cell.angle_beta   90.00
_cell.angle_gamma   90.00
#
_symmetry.space_group_name_H-M   'P 1'
#
loop_
_entity.id
_entity.type
_entity.pdbx_description
1 polymer ?
#
loop_
_entity_poly.entity_id
_entity_poly.type
_entity_poly.pdbx_seq_one_letter_code
_entity_poly.pdbx_strand_id
1 'polypeptide(L)'
;KLAKAISDLSWGTFVNFLSYKCEKEGKVLVEIDRWFPSSKTCSNCHYLIKELPLDVRSWICPSCGTHHDRDGNAAKNIRAEGIRMLSSSGTGEVNASGEEVRPKRGRPSKLRHSSVKLEAYTVPNGSV
;
A
#
# COMPACT_ATOMS: atom_id res chain seq x y z
N LYS A 1 14.20 11.48 -16.38
CA LYS A 1 12.71 11.57 -16.29
C LYS A 1 12.19 10.40 -15.45
N LEU A 2 11.48 10.68 -14.35
CA LEU A 2 11.01 9.68 -13.38
C LEU A 2 10.03 8.64 -13.97
N ALA A 3 9.09 9.07 -14.81
CA ALA A 3 8.08 8.17 -15.40
C ALA A 3 8.69 7.04 -16.27
N LYS A 4 9.77 7.33 -17.00
CA LYS A 4 10.48 6.32 -17.81
C LYS A 4 11.15 5.28 -16.90
N ALA A 5 11.86 5.75 -15.86
CA ALA A 5 12.49 4.87 -14.89
C ALA A 5 11.46 3.97 -14.18
N ILE A 6 10.27 4.48 -13.85
CA ILE A 6 9.19 3.68 -13.25
C ILE A 6 8.64 2.65 -14.24
N SER A 7 8.47 3.02 -15.52
CA SER A 7 8.00 2.10 -16.55
C SER A 7 8.98 0.95 -16.79
N ASP A 8 10.28 1.23 -16.76
CA ASP A 8 11.33 0.24 -17.00
C ASP A 8 11.39 -0.84 -15.89
N LEU A 9 10.83 -0.56 -14.70
CA LEU A 9 10.83 -1.48 -13.54
C LEU A 9 9.76 -2.57 -13.60
N SER A 10 8.86 -2.58 -14.60
CA SER A 10 7.90 -3.67 -14.83
C SER A 10 7.08 -4.11 -13.59
N TRP A 11 6.56 -3.15 -12.82
CA TRP A 11 5.83 -3.41 -11.57
C TRP A 11 4.70 -4.44 -11.67
N GLY A 12 3.96 -4.47 -12.77
CA GLY A 12 2.91 -5.48 -12.99
C GLY A 12 3.46 -6.91 -13.01
N THR A 13 4.65 -7.11 -13.61
CA THR A 13 5.34 -8.41 -13.60
C THR A 13 5.79 -8.80 -12.19
N PHE A 14 6.28 -7.83 -11.42
CA PHE A 14 6.68 -8.04 -10.03
C PHE A 14 5.50 -8.49 -9.16
N VAL A 15 4.37 -7.78 -9.22
CA VAL A 15 3.15 -8.13 -8.47
C VAL A 15 2.62 -9.49 -8.89
N ASN A 16 2.57 -9.78 -10.20
CA ASN A 16 2.19 -11.10 -10.70
C ASN A 16 3.08 -12.21 -10.09
N PHE A 17 4.39 -11.96 -10.00
CA PHE A 17 5.35 -12.91 -9.45
C PHE A 17 5.29 -13.08 -7.93
N LEU A 18 4.76 -12.09 -7.22
CA LEU A 18 4.46 -12.22 -5.80
C LEU A 18 3.16 -13.00 -5.61
N SER A 19 2.10 -12.62 -6.32
CA SER A 19 0.78 -13.23 -6.20
C SER A 19 0.83 -14.74 -6.38
N TYR A 20 1.44 -15.24 -7.47
CA TYR A 20 1.44 -16.69 -7.71
C TYR A 20 2.26 -17.47 -6.68
N LYS A 21 3.30 -16.85 -6.09
CA LYS A 21 4.09 -17.53 -5.06
C LYS A 21 3.41 -17.53 -3.72
N CYS A 22 2.76 -16.42 -3.37
CA CYS A 22 1.93 -16.37 -2.19
C CYS A 22 0.87 -17.48 -2.27
N GLU A 23 0.16 -17.60 -3.40
CA GLU A 23 -0.83 -18.66 -3.62
C GLU A 23 -0.22 -20.06 -3.50
N LYS A 24 0.93 -20.31 -4.15
CA LYS A 24 1.63 -21.60 -4.07
C LYS A 24 1.97 -22.02 -2.64
N GLU A 25 2.38 -21.06 -1.80
CA GLU A 25 2.76 -21.29 -0.41
C GLU A 25 1.58 -21.14 0.58
N GLY A 26 0.34 -20.99 0.09
CA GLY A 26 -0.85 -20.80 0.93
C GLY A 26 -0.88 -19.46 1.69
N LYS A 27 -0.14 -18.46 1.22
CA LYS A 27 -0.07 -17.10 1.79
C LYS A 27 -1.01 -16.14 1.07
N VAL A 28 -1.43 -15.10 1.78
CA VAL A 28 -2.28 -14.03 1.24
C VAL A 28 -1.42 -12.84 0.81
N LEU A 29 -1.63 -12.35 -0.41
CA LEU A 29 -1.09 -11.08 -0.87
C LEU A 29 -2.14 -9.98 -0.62
N VAL A 30 -1.74 -8.92 0.08
CA VAL A 30 -2.59 -7.76 0.36
C VAL A 30 -2.01 -6.55 -0.37
N GLU A 31 -2.79 -5.98 -1.27
CA GLU A 31 -2.45 -4.71 -1.93
C GLU A 31 -3.08 -3.55 -1.17
N ILE A 32 -2.23 -2.60 -0.76
CA ILE A 32 -2.67 -1.35 -0.13
C ILE A 32 -2.91 -0.26 -1.19
N ASP A 33 -3.62 0.81 -0.82
CA ASP A 33 -3.87 1.91 -1.74
C ASP A 33 -2.58 2.58 -2.25
N ARG A 34 -2.55 2.90 -3.55
CA ARG A 34 -1.39 3.51 -4.21
C ARG A 34 -1.00 4.86 -3.62
N TRP A 35 -1.97 5.62 -3.13
CA TRP A 35 -1.80 6.96 -2.59
C TRP A 35 -1.67 6.97 -1.06
N PHE A 36 -1.61 5.79 -0.43
CA PHE A 36 -1.36 5.68 0.99
C PHE A 36 -0.04 6.40 1.36
N PRO A 37 -0.06 7.39 2.27
CA PRO A 37 1.08 8.27 2.53
C PRO A 37 2.16 7.62 3.42
N SER A 38 2.59 6.41 3.10
CA SER A 38 3.48 5.58 3.93
C SER A 38 4.79 6.27 4.31
N SER A 39 5.40 7.04 3.40
CA SER A 39 6.66 7.75 3.67
C SER A 39 6.48 9.07 4.44
N LYS A 40 5.28 9.67 4.37
CA LYS A 40 4.95 10.97 5.00
C LYS A 40 4.31 10.83 6.38
N THR A 41 3.75 9.66 6.70
CA THR A 41 3.17 9.37 8.01
C THR A 41 4.25 8.93 8.98
N CYS A 42 4.32 9.52 10.16
CA CYS A 42 5.20 9.05 11.23
C CYS A 42 4.73 7.68 11.73
N SER A 43 5.57 6.66 11.64
CA SER A 43 5.25 5.32 12.17
C SER A 43 5.17 5.24 13.70
N ASN A 44 5.61 6.28 14.42
CA ASN A 44 5.55 6.34 15.88
C ASN A 44 4.30 7.06 16.42
N CYS A 45 3.95 8.23 15.85
CA CYS A 45 2.85 9.06 16.36
C CYS A 45 1.75 9.37 15.33
N HIS A 46 1.86 8.82 14.12
CA HIS A 46 0.91 9.01 13.01
C HIS A 46 0.79 10.44 12.47
N TYR A 47 1.66 11.37 12.89
CA TYR A 47 1.73 12.70 12.29
C TYR A 47 2.02 12.63 10.78
N LEU A 48 1.20 13.32 9.98
CA LEU A 48 1.34 13.38 8.53
C LEU A 48 2.08 14.65 8.11
N ILE A 49 3.24 14.48 7.47
CA ILE A 49 3.97 15.62 6.88
C ILE A 49 3.28 16.06 5.58
N LYS A 50 3.15 17.37 5.39
CA LYS A 50 2.58 17.97 4.17
C LYS A 50 3.43 17.63 2.93
N GLU A 51 4.71 17.95 3.00
CA GLU A 51 5.65 17.82 1.88
C GLU A 51 6.90 17.05 2.28
N LEU A 52 7.32 16.14 1.40
CA LEU A 52 8.53 15.34 1.59
C LEU A 52 9.22 15.16 0.22
N PRO A 53 10.15 16.07 -0.14
CA PRO A 53 10.84 16.08 -1.44
C PRO A 53 11.58 14.78 -1.73
N LEU A 54 11.72 14.33 -2.98
CA LEU A 54 12.23 12.98 -3.31
C LEU A 54 13.66 12.67 -2.80
N ASP A 55 14.49 13.69 -2.65
CA ASP A 55 15.89 13.64 -2.22
C ASP A 55 16.09 13.49 -0.70
N VAL A 56 15.06 13.75 0.12
CA VAL A 56 15.17 13.72 1.59
C VAL A 56 15.14 12.29 2.16
N ARG A 57 16.27 11.60 2.24
CA ARG A 57 16.31 10.19 2.67
C ARG A 57 16.01 9.97 4.17
N SER A 58 16.23 10.98 5.01
CA SER A 58 15.90 10.94 6.44
C SER A 58 15.19 12.22 6.89
N TRP A 59 14.35 12.12 7.92
CA TRP A 59 13.63 13.25 8.48
C TRP A 59 13.31 13.04 9.96
N ILE A 60 13.14 14.14 10.70
CA ILE A 60 12.72 14.12 12.11
C ILE A 60 11.24 14.49 12.18
N CYS A 61 10.45 13.68 12.90
CA CYS A 61 9.05 13.98 13.07
C CYS A 61 8.86 15.27 13.88
N PRO A 62 8.15 16.29 13.35
CA PRO A 62 7.95 17.55 14.06
C PRO A 62 7.00 17.42 15.26
N SER A 63 6.23 16.32 15.33
CA SER A 63 5.29 16.09 16.43
C SER A 63 5.89 15.32 17.61
N CYS A 64 6.77 14.35 17.37
CA CYS A 64 7.29 13.47 18.43
C CYS A 64 8.81 13.34 18.46
N GLY A 65 9.54 14.01 17.55
CA GLY A 65 11.00 14.01 17.52
C GLY A 65 11.64 12.71 17.02
N THR A 66 10.86 11.68 16.65
CA THR A 66 11.42 10.43 16.13
C THR A 66 12.18 10.67 14.81
N HIS A 67 13.40 10.18 14.74
CA HIS A 67 14.19 10.18 13.51
C HIS A 67 13.78 9.00 12.62
N HIS A 68 13.54 9.27 11.34
CA HIS A 68 13.10 8.29 10.36
C HIS A 68 14.10 8.20 9.20
N ASP A 69 14.48 6.96 8.85
CA ASP A 69 14.82 6.63 7.46
C ASP A 69 13.50 6.51 6.66
N ARG A 70 13.45 7.13 5.47
CA ARG A 70 12.24 7.22 4.67
C ARG A 70 11.64 5.85 4.33
N ASP A 71 12.48 4.93 3.86
CA ASP A 71 12.02 3.65 3.36
C ASP A 71 11.69 2.71 4.53
N GLY A 72 12.49 2.73 5.59
CA GLY A 72 12.22 2.02 6.84
C GLY A 72 10.92 2.47 7.50
N ASN A 73 10.62 3.77 7.51
CA ASN A 73 9.36 4.30 7.99
C ASN A 73 8.18 3.87 7.08
N ALA A 74 8.34 3.97 5.76
CA ALA A 74 7.33 3.54 4.81
C ALA A 74 7.00 2.05 4.98
N ALA A 75 7.99 1.18 5.13
CA ALA A 75 7.81 -0.25 5.35
C ALA A 75 6.99 -0.55 6.62
N LYS A 76 7.27 0.14 7.73
CA LYS A 76 6.50 0.01 8.99
C LYS A 76 5.03 0.37 8.79
N ASN A 77 4.76 1.48 8.11
CA ASN A 77 3.40 1.93 7.83
C ASN A 77 2.66 0.99 6.86
N ILE A 78 3.33 0.51 5.81
CA ILE A 78 2.75 -0.46 4.86
C ILE A 78 2.38 -1.75 5.57
N ARG A 79 3.25 -2.27 6.45
CA ARG A 79 2.97 -3.46 7.26
C ARG A 79 1.75 -3.24 8.17
N ALA A 80 1.72 -2.12 8.88
CA ALA A 80 0.61 -1.81 9.78
C ALA A 80 -0.73 -1.71 9.01
N GLU A 81 -0.72 -1.07 7.84
CA GLU A 81 -1.90 -0.95 6.99
C GLU A 81 -2.37 -2.31 6.44
N GLY A 82 -1.44 -3.15 5.97
CA GLY A 82 -1.76 -4.50 5.52
C GLY A 82 -2.40 -5.35 6.64
N ILE A 83 -1.87 -5.28 7.86
CA ILE A 83 -2.46 -5.94 9.03
C ILE A 83 -3.86 -5.39 9.31
N ARG A 84 -4.03 -4.07 9.29
CA ARG A 84 -5.34 -3.43 9.50
C ARG A 84 -6.38 -3.91 8.49
N MET A 85 -6.01 -4.02 7.21
CA MET A 85 -6.90 -4.51 6.14
C MET A 85 -7.30 -5.97 6.36
N LEU A 86 -6.37 -6.82 6.78
CA LEU A 86 -6.66 -8.23 7.07
C LEU A 86 -7.56 -8.40 8.29
N SER A 87 -7.27 -7.68 9.39
CA SER A 87 -8.11 -7.67 10.59
C SER A 87 -9.53 -7.18 10.29
N SER A 88 -9.68 -6.22 9.38
CA SER A 88 -10.99 -5.68 8.98
C SER A 88 -11.77 -6.62 8.05
N SER A 89 -11.09 -7.51 7.34
CA SER A 89 -11.68 -8.43 6.35
C SER A 89 -12.04 -9.81 6.93
N GLY A 90 -11.79 -10.05 8.22
CA GLY A 90 -12.11 -11.31 8.90
C GLY A 90 -11.19 -12.49 8.54
N THR A 91 -10.12 -12.26 7.78
CA THR A 91 -9.10 -13.27 7.46
C THR A 91 -8.00 -13.22 8.52
N GLY A 92 -7.91 -14.25 9.36
CA GLY A 92 -7.02 -14.34 10.52
C GLY A 92 -5.53 -14.13 10.23
N GLU A 93 -4.79 -13.89 11.33
CA GLU A 93 -3.37 -13.54 11.48
C GLU A 93 -2.42 -14.07 10.38
N VAL A 94 -1.68 -13.18 9.72
CA VAL A 94 -0.64 -13.55 8.74
C VAL A 94 0.76 -13.29 9.30
N ASN A 95 1.56 -14.36 9.40
CA ASN A 95 2.99 -14.29 9.71
C ASN A 95 3.79 -14.34 8.39
N ALA A 96 4.60 -13.32 8.11
CA ALA A 96 5.41 -13.24 6.90
C ALA A 96 6.72 -14.04 7.06
N SER A 97 6.77 -15.28 6.57
CA SER A 97 8.01 -16.05 6.40
C SER A 97 8.48 -15.95 4.95
N GLY A 98 9.72 -15.53 4.71
CA GLY A 98 10.30 -15.40 3.37
C GLY A 98 11.01 -16.68 2.92
N GLU A 99 10.74 -17.16 1.70
CA GLU A 99 11.62 -18.07 0.94
C GLU A 99 11.20 -18.26 -0.54
N GLU A 100 12.01 -19.02 -1.30
CA GLU A 100 12.55 -18.79 -2.67
C GLU A 100 11.65 -19.06 -3.91
N VAL A 101 12.10 -18.64 -5.11
CA VAL A 101 11.29 -18.24 -6.30
C VAL A 101 11.56 -19.05 -7.59
N ARG A 102 10.52 -19.71 -8.17
CA ARG A 102 10.14 -19.89 -9.64
C ARG A 102 9.42 -21.26 -9.88
N PRO A 103 8.48 -21.45 -10.86
CA PRO A 103 8.63 -21.12 -12.30
C PRO A 103 7.35 -20.67 -13.08
N LYS A 104 7.52 -20.51 -14.41
CA LYS A 104 6.68 -19.81 -15.41
C LYS A 104 5.46 -20.58 -15.94
N ARG A 105 4.34 -19.87 -16.21
CA ARG A 105 3.76 -19.53 -17.55
C ARG A 105 2.32 -19.01 -17.40
N GLY A 106 1.99 -17.91 -18.08
CA GLY A 106 0.85 -17.03 -17.76
C GLY A 106 -0.48 -17.28 -18.47
N ARG A 107 -1.45 -16.42 -18.14
CA ARG A 107 -2.72 -16.14 -18.85
C ARG A 107 -3.27 -14.78 -18.35
N PRO A 108 -3.93 -13.94 -19.18
CA PRO A 108 -4.34 -12.60 -18.75
C PRO A 108 -5.54 -12.67 -17.79
N SER A 109 -5.57 -11.86 -16.73
CA SER A 109 -6.73 -11.78 -15.84
C SER A 109 -7.77 -10.78 -16.37
N LYS A 110 -9.00 -11.28 -16.54
CA LYS A 110 -10.21 -10.51 -16.83
C LYS A 110 -10.79 -10.00 -15.51
N LEU A 111 -10.27 -8.93 -14.92
CA LEU A 111 -10.98 -8.26 -13.83
C LEU A 111 -10.95 -6.75 -14.04
N ARG A 112 -12.03 -6.23 -14.63
CA ARG A 112 -12.41 -4.81 -14.51
C ARG A 112 -13.05 -4.66 -13.14
N HIS A 113 -12.43 -3.87 -12.26
CA HIS A 113 -13.18 -3.21 -11.20
C HIS A 113 -13.64 -1.85 -11.75
N SER A 114 -14.94 -1.70 -11.96
CA SER A 114 -15.56 -0.41 -12.22
C SER A 114 -15.57 0.42 -10.94
N SER A 115 -15.12 1.67 -11.04
CA SER A 115 -15.22 2.65 -9.96
C SER A 115 -16.68 2.85 -9.56
N VAL A 116 -17.02 2.50 -8.32
CA VAL A 116 -18.30 2.89 -7.73
C VAL A 116 -18.19 4.38 -7.38
N LYS A 117 -18.80 5.23 -8.21
CA LYS A 117 -19.14 6.60 -7.82
C LYS A 117 -20.28 6.51 -6.79
N LEU A 118 -20.05 6.95 -5.56
CA LEU A 118 -21.13 7.26 -4.64
C LEU A 118 -21.49 8.74 -4.87
N GLU A 119 -22.53 9.01 -5.66
CA GLU A 119 -23.14 10.33 -5.69
C GLU A 119 -24.15 10.40 -4.54
N ALA A 120 -23.97 11.38 -3.64
CA ALA A 120 -24.83 11.63 -2.50
C ALA A 120 -26.15 12.28 -2.98
N TYR A 121 -27.29 11.75 -2.55
CA TYR A 121 -28.60 12.35 -2.81
C TYR A 121 -28.91 13.45 -1.79
N THR A 122 -29.41 14.58 -2.30
CA THR A 122 -29.81 15.79 -1.58
C THR A 122 -31.10 15.59 -0.79
N VAL A 123 -31.21 16.22 0.38
CA VAL A 123 -32.48 16.38 1.12
C VAL A 123 -32.95 17.83 0.92
N PRO A 124 -34.17 18.09 0.42
CA PRO A 124 -34.70 19.44 0.31
C PRO A 124 -35.21 19.92 1.68
N ASN A 125 -34.68 21.04 2.17
CA ASN A 125 -35.25 21.75 3.31
C ASN A 125 -36.50 22.51 2.86
N GLY A 126 -37.66 22.13 3.39
CA GLY A 126 -38.92 22.86 3.28
C GLY A 126 -39.55 23.06 4.65
N SER A 127 -39.67 24.34 5.03
CA SER A 127 -40.79 24.97 5.76
C SER A 127 -41.15 24.51 7.18
N VAL A 128 -40.89 25.39 8.16
CA VAL A 128 -41.93 26.17 8.87
C VAL A 128 -41.42 27.59 9.04
#